data_AF-A0A5R2MSX5-F1
#
_entry.id   AF-A0A5R2MSX5-F1
#
_cell.length_a   1.000
_cell.length_b   1.000
_cell.length_c   1.000
_cell.angle_alpha   90.00
_cell.angle_beta   90.00
_cell.angle_gamma   90.00
#
_symmetry.space_group_name_H-M   'P 1'
#
loop_
_entity.id
_entity.type
_entity.pdbx_description
1 polymer ?
#
loop_
_entity_poly.entity_id
_entity_poly.type
_entity_poly.pdbx_seq_one_letter_code
_entity_poly.pdbx_strand_id
1 'polypeptide(L)'
;KLADAIANEPRFAEEAEKEPIVQTLLDMAQKLEGLYRHASTHAAGIVIGDRPLSELVPMYRDPRSDMPVTQFNMKYVEQAGLVKFDFLGLKTLTVLE
;
A
#
# COMPACT_ATOMS: atom_id res chain seq x y z
N LYS A 1 -0.55 12.63 -9.27
CA LYS A 1 0.03 12.94 -7.94
C LYS A 1 -0.60 14.24 -7.46
N LEU A 2 -0.48 14.57 -6.17
CA LEU A 2 -1.13 15.76 -5.60
C LEU A 2 -0.67 17.05 -6.29
N ALA A 3 0.61 17.18 -6.60
CA ALA A 3 1.13 18.32 -7.37
C ALA A 3 0.43 18.47 -8.73
N ASP A 4 0.22 17.36 -9.46
CA ASP A 4 -0.49 17.40 -10.75
C ASP A 4 -1.97 17.78 -10.56
N ALA A 5 -2.60 17.32 -9.48
CA ALA A 5 -3.99 17.65 -9.19
C ALA A 5 -4.16 19.14 -8.87
N ILE A 6 -3.26 19.72 -8.07
CA ILE A 6 -3.25 21.15 -7.76
C ILE A 6 -3.04 21.98 -9.03
N ALA A 7 -2.18 21.54 -9.94
CA ALA A 7 -1.92 22.26 -11.19
C ALA A 7 -3.09 22.20 -12.20
N ASN A 8 -3.87 21.11 -12.20
CA ASN A 8 -4.93 20.88 -13.19
C ASN A 8 -6.33 21.29 -12.72
N GLU A 9 -6.53 21.53 -11.43
CA GLU A 9 -7.83 21.89 -10.85
C GLU A 9 -7.78 23.30 -10.23
N PRO A 10 -8.34 24.32 -10.90
CA PRO A 10 -8.31 25.72 -10.46
C PRO A 10 -8.91 25.95 -9.07
N ARG A 11 -9.86 25.10 -8.64
CA ARG A 11 -10.52 25.22 -7.34
C ARG A 11 -9.54 25.14 -6.16
N PHE A 12 -8.40 24.47 -6.30
CA PHE A 12 -7.39 24.46 -5.24
C PHE A 12 -6.82 25.86 -4.97
N ALA A 13 -6.56 26.63 -6.03
CA ALA A 13 -6.09 28.00 -5.90
C ALA A 13 -7.18 28.92 -5.32
N GLU A 14 -8.41 28.80 -5.82
CA GLU A 14 -9.55 29.59 -5.30
C GLU A 14 -9.79 29.37 -3.80
N GLU A 15 -9.74 28.12 -3.33
CA GLU A 15 -9.95 27.81 -1.91
C GLU A 15 -8.73 28.19 -1.05
N ALA A 16 -7.51 28.09 -1.58
CA ALA A 16 -6.31 28.58 -0.91
C ALA A 16 -6.31 30.10 -0.74
N GLU A 17 -6.87 30.84 -1.71
CA GLU A 17 -7.05 32.29 -1.63
C GLU A 17 -8.16 32.70 -0.65
N LYS A 18 -9.27 31.96 -0.63
CA LYS A 18 -10.39 32.22 0.30
C LYS A 18 -10.01 31.94 1.75
N GLU A 19 -9.30 30.84 2.00
CA GLU A 19 -8.99 30.35 3.34
C GLU A 19 -7.51 30.00 3.49
N PRO A 20 -6.70 30.80 4.22
CA PRO A 20 -5.26 30.56 4.40
C PRO A 20 -4.91 29.19 5.00
N ILE A 21 -5.84 28.57 5.74
CA ILE A 21 -5.66 27.23 6.29
C ILE A 21 -5.59 26.16 5.19
N VAL A 22 -6.25 26.37 4.05
CA VAL A 22 -6.23 25.45 2.91
C VAL A 22 -4.85 25.42 2.29
N GLN A 23 -4.18 26.57 2.13
CA GLN A 23 -2.79 26.62 1.66
C GLN A 23 -1.87 25.82 2.59
N THR A 24 -2.01 26.01 3.91
CA THR A 24 -1.20 25.28 4.91
C THR A 24 -1.44 23.77 4.83
N LEU A 25 -2.68 23.36 4.63
CA LEU A 25 -3.06 21.95 4.44
C LEU A 25 -2.41 21.37 3.19
N LEU A 26 -2.47 22.08 2.05
CA LEU A 26 -1.88 21.61 0.79
C LEU A 26 -0.36 21.48 0.89
N ASP A 27 0.31 22.41 1.57
CA ASP A 27 1.76 22.35 1.81
C ASP A 27 2.16 21.16 2.68
N MET A 28 1.36 20.85 3.72
CA MET A 28 1.58 19.66 4.55
C MET A 28 1.29 18.38 3.77
N ALA A 29 0.19 18.34 3.01
CA ALA A 29 -0.22 17.18 2.24
C ALA A 29 0.83 16.79 1.19
N GLN A 30 1.42 17.76 0.51
CA GLN A 30 2.50 17.52 -0.46
C GLN A 30 3.76 16.91 0.18
N LYS A 31 4.09 17.30 1.41
CA LYS A 31 5.23 16.72 2.16
C LYS A 31 4.95 15.30 2.64
N LEU A 32 3.68 14.95 2.87
CA LEU A 32 3.26 13.65 3.36
C LEU A 32 2.92 12.66 2.22
N GLU A 33 2.73 13.14 0.98
CA GLU A 33 2.42 12.29 -0.15
C GLU A 33 3.53 11.25 -0.41
N GLY A 34 3.13 9.99 -0.56
CA GLY A 34 4.06 8.88 -0.84
C GLY A 34 4.71 8.25 0.40
N LEU A 35 4.46 8.79 1.59
CA LEU A 35 4.90 8.14 2.83
C LEU A 35 4.04 6.91 3.16
N TYR A 36 4.66 5.89 3.75
CA TYR A 36 3.95 4.71 4.23
C TYR A 36 3.14 5.03 5.49
N ARG A 37 1.88 4.61 5.52
CA ARG A 37 0.95 4.89 6.64
C ARG A 37 0.94 3.79 7.70
N HIS A 38 0.69 2.55 7.28
CA HIS A 38 0.60 1.38 8.16
C HIS A 38 1.15 0.13 7.44
N ALA A 39 1.61 -0.85 8.22
CA ALA A 39 1.78 -2.20 7.71
C ALA A 39 0.40 -2.81 7.44
N SER A 40 0.19 -3.34 6.24
CA SER A 40 -1.05 -4.01 5.86
C SER A 40 -0.71 -5.21 4.98
N THR A 41 -1.49 -6.28 5.14
CA THR A 41 -1.32 -7.51 4.38
C THR A 41 -1.89 -7.34 2.97
N HIS A 42 -1.13 -7.72 1.93
CA HIS A 42 -1.64 -7.76 0.57
C HIS A 42 -2.67 -8.89 0.46
N ALA A 43 -3.94 -8.53 0.28
CA ALA A 43 -5.07 -9.47 0.38
C ALA A 43 -5.02 -10.69 -0.56
N ALA A 44 -4.18 -10.66 -1.61
CA ALA A 44 -4.05 -11.73 -2.60
C ALA A 44 -2.68 -12.43 -2.61
N GLY A 45 -1.66 -11.90 -1.92
CA GLY A 45 -0.26 -12.33 -2.14
C GLY A 45 0.17 -13.41 -1.18
N ILE A 46 0.39 -14.63 -1.68
CA ILE A 46 1.01 -15.73 -0.93
C ILE A 46 2.44 -15.94 -1.44
N VAL A 47 3.36 -16.21 -0.52
CA VAL A 47 4.77 -16.48 -0.84
C VAL A 47 5.15 -17.88 -0.35
N ILE A 48 5.96 -18.59 -1.14
CA ILE A 48 6.40 -19.95 -0.83
C ILE A 48 7.93 -19.97 -0.88
N GLY A 49 8.53 -20.45 0.21
CA GLY A 49 9.98 -20.68 0.34
C GLY A 49 10.32 -22.16 0.41
N ASP A 50 11.58 -22.50 0.16
CA ASP A 50 12.12 -23.87 0.23
C ASP A 50 12.48 -24.31 1.66
N ARG A 51 12.46 -23.37 2.62
CA ARG A 51 12.80 -23.54 4.04
C ARG A 51 11.97 -22.55 4.88
N PRO A 52 12.05 -22.58 6.22
CA PRO A 52 11.27 -21.67 7.07
C PRO A 52 11.46 -20.19 6.70
N LEU A 53 10.36 -19.48 6.45
CA LEU A 53 10.42 -18.09 5.97
C LEU A 53 11.15 -17.13 6.92
N SER A 54 11.11 -17.39 8.22
CA SER A 54 11.82 -16.61 9.23
C SER A 54 13.35 -16.67 9.11
N GLU A 55 13.89 -17.66 8.40
CA GLU A 55 15.33 -17.77 8.09
C GLU A 55 15.70 -16.99 6.83
N LEU A 56 14.72 -16.64 5.99
CA LEU A 56 14.93 -15.97 4.70
C LEU A 56 14.59 -14.49 4.75
N VAL A 57 13.49 -14.12 5.42
CA VAL A 57 12.94 -12.76 5.44
C VAL A 57 12.43 -12.39 6.83
N PRO A 58 12.47 -11.09 7.19
CA PRO A 58 11.85 -10.61 8.42
C PRO A 58 10.33 -10.82 8.37
N MET A 59 9.78 -11.38 9.44
CA MET A 59 8.37 -11.71 9.56
C MET A 59 7.62 -10.67 10.42
N TYR A 60 6.34 -10.49 10.16
CA TYR A 60 5.40 -9.69 10.92
C TYR A 60 4.15 -10.52 11.21
N ARG A 61 3.57 -10.32 12.40
CA ARG A 61 2.31 -10.93 12.79
C ARG A 61 1.26 -9.83 12.86
N ASP A 62 0.35 -9.84 11.90
CA ASP A 62 -0.80 -8.94 11.90
C ASP A 62 -1.76 -9.36 13.03
N PRO A 63 -2.14 -8.48 13.97
CA PRO A 63 -3.08 -8.82 15.02
C PRO A 63 -4.48 -9.22 14.51
N ARG A 64 -4.78 -8.96 13.23
CA ARG A 64 -6.06 -9.27 12.58
C ARG A 64 -6.03 -10.57 11.75
N SER A 65 -4.88 -11.22 11.64
CA SER A 65 -4.71 -12.44 10.83
C SER A 65 -3.90 -13.49 11.60
N ASP A 66 -4.33 -14.74 11.51
CA ASP A 66 -3.56 -15.86 12.07
C ASP A 66 -2.34 -16.22 11.21
N MET A 67 -2.32 -15.83 9.93
CA MET A 67 -1.20 -16.13 9.04
C MET A 67 -0.07 -15.10 9.20
N PRO A 68 1.19 -15.54 9.39
CA PRO A 68 2.33 -14.65 9.42
C PRO A 68 2.59 -14.06 8.04
N VAL A 69 3.06 -12.83 8.00
CA VAL A 69 3.36 -12.10 6.76
C VAL A 69 4.82 -11.68 6.74
N THR A 70 5.39 -11.51 5.56
CA THR A 70 6.73 -10.94 5.40
C THR A 70 6.67 -9.41 5.55
N GLN A 71 7.71 -8.82 6.14
CA GLN A 71 7.86 -7.36 6.21
C GLN A 71 8.34 -6.76 4.89
N PHE A 72 8.82 -7.59 3.96
CA PHE A 72 9.18 -7.14 2.63
C PHE A 72 7.92 -6.88 1.79
N ASN A 73 7.94 -5.79 1.03
CA ASN A 73 6.92 -5.56 0.02
C ASN A 73 7.11 -6.50 -1.18
N MET A 74 6.13 -6.54 -2.08
CA MET A 74 6.13 -7.41 -3.26
C MET A 74 7.45 -7.39 -4.04
N LYS A 75 8.05 -6.20 -4.23
CA LYS A 75 9.28 -6.04 -5.02
C LYS A 75 10.48 -6.72 -4.36
N TYR A 76 10.59 -6.63 -3.04
CA TYR A 76 11.74 -7.18 -2.32
C TYR A 76 11.59 -8.67 -2.00
N VAL A 77 10.36 -9.18 -1.93
CA VAL A 77 10.09 -10.61 -1.73
C VAL A 77 10.63 -11.47 -2.87
N GLU A 78 10.38 -11.07 -4.12
CA GLU A 78 10.88 -11.80 -5.29
C GLU A 78 12.41 -11.73 -5.36
N GLN A 79 12.99 -10.56 -5.03
CA GLN A 79 14.44 -10.39 -4.97
C GLN A 79 15.10 -11.20 -3.84
N ALA A 80 14.35 -11.51 -2.78
CA ALA A 80 14.78 -12.41 -1.71
C ALA A 80 14.73 -13.89 -2.10
N GLY A 81 14.35 -14.22 -3.34
CA GLY A 81 14.31 -15.59 -3.86
C GLY A 81 13.04 -16.36 -3.51
N LEU A 82 11.99 -15.67 -3.04
CA LEU A 82 10.70 -16.28 -2.76
C LEU A 82 9.82 -16.30 -4.00
N VAL A 83 9.12 -17.41 -4.23
CA VAL A 83 8.12 -17.52 -5.29
C VAL A 83 6.81 -16.97 -4.79
N LYS A 84 6.21 -16.04 -5.54
CA LYS A 84 4.99 -15.34 -5.17
C LYS A 84 3.82 -15.78 -6.07
N PHE A 85 2.67 -16.00 -5.46
CA PHE A 85 1.40 -16.33 -6.11
C PHE A 85 0.33 -15.31 -5.72
N ASP A 86 -0.52 -14.93 -6.68
CA ASP A 86 -1.70 -14.11 -6.42
C ASP A 86 -2.97 -14.95 -6.45
N PHE A 87 -3.68 -14.97 -5.32
CA PHE A 87 -5.03 -15.50 -5.21
C PHE A 87 -6.04 -14.36 -5.33
N LEU A 88 -6.65 -14.24 -6.50
CA LEU A 88 -7.61 -13.19 -6.78
C LEU A 88 -9.03 -13.65 -6.39
N GLY A 89 -9.58 -13.04 -5.33
CA GLY A 89 -10.98 -13.20 -4.95
C GLY A 89 -11.93 -12.40 -5.86
N LEU A 90 -12.15 -12.88 -7.08
CA LEU A 90 -13.06 -12.24 -8.03
C LEU A 90 -14.52 -12.60 -7.70
N LYS A 91 -15.30 -11.60 -7.29
CA LYS A 91 -16.75 -11.77 -7.02
C LYS A 91 -17.51 -12.41 -8.19
N THR A 92 -17.07 -12.15 -9.42
CA THR A 92 -17.68 -12.74 -10.63
C THR A 92 -17.58 -14.26 -10.66
N LEU A 93 -16.52 -14.86 -10.10
CA LEU A 93 -16.39 -16.32 -10.01
C LEU A 93 -17.33 -16.88 -8.93
N THR A 94 -17.54 -16.17 -7.82
CA THR A 94 -18.46 -16.57 -6.75
C THR A 94 -19.93 -16.59 -7.19
N VAL A 95 -20.30 -15.81 -8.21
CA VAL A 95 -21.68 -15.76 -8.74
C VAL A 95 -21.98 -16.93 -9.69
N LEU A 96 -20.96 -17.62 -10.20
CA LEU A 96 -21.13 -18.76 -11.10
C LEU A 96 -21.32 -20.10 -10.36
N GLU A 97 -21.11 -20.12 -9.05
CA GLU A 97 -21.44 -21.24 -8.14
C GLU A 97 -22.90 -21.15 -7.67
#